data_AF-A0A9D2ILU9-F1
#
_entry.id   AF-A0A9D2ILU9-F1
#
_cell.length_a   1.000
_cell.length_b   1.000
_cell.length_c   1.000
_cell.angle_alpha   90.00
_cell.angle_beta   90.00
_cell.angle_gamma   90.00
#
_symmetry.space_group_name_H-M   'P 1'
#
loop_
_entity.id
_entity.type
_entity.pdbx_description
1 polymer ?
#
loop_
_entity_poly.entity_id
_entity_poly.type
_entity_poly.pdbx_seq_one_letter_code
_entity_poly.pdbx_strand_id
1 'polypeptide(L)'
;MVLASNVPYVRIRYDGEPFDLLFDSGNVKTDLGTDFARSFPKAVAGLPECHVQRGGFGGMVDLKAVTLPEWTFTLAGVSVTLHDTDVYETDQTLSFYSGSLGCDCILAFRRLTLNYAHMYLRGER
;
A
#
# COMPACT_ATOMS: atom_id res chain seq x y z
N MET A 1 -4.33 -8.42 -11.84
CA MET A 1 -3.69 -8.94 -10.61
C MET A 1 -2.65 -9.94 -11.07
N VAL A 2 -1.52 -10.04 -10.38
CA VAL A 2 -0.52 -11.09 -10.60
C VAL A 2 -0.26 -11.79 -9.28
N LEU A 3 0.17 -13.05 -9.31
CA LEU A 3 0.64 -13.74 -8.11
C LEU A 3 2.16 -13.84 -8.16
N ALA A 4 2.83 -13.48 -7.07
CA ALA A 4 4.24 -13.80 -6.84
C ALA A 4 4.32 -14.60 -5.54
N SER A 5 4.84 -15.83 -5.60
CA SER A 5 4.89 -16.74 -4.44
C SER A 5 3.54 -16.92 -3.72
N ASN A 6 2.45 -17.05 -4.49
CA ASN A 6 1.05 -17.12 -4.01
C ASN A 6 0.52 -15.86 -3.32
N VAL A 7 1.23 -14.74 -3.41
CA VAL A 7 0.79 -13.47 -2.86
C VAL A 7 0.20 -12.60 -3.98
N PRO A 8 -1.03 -12.05 -3.80
CA PRO A 8 -1.65 -11.23 -4.83
C PRO A 8 -1.05 -9.83 -4.85
N TYR A 9 -0.56 -9.44 -6.02
CA TYR A 9 -0.18 -8.08 -6.35
C TYR A 9 -1.23 -7.45 -7.26
N VAL A 10 -1.63 -6.24 -6.92
CA VAL A 10 -2.66 -5.48 -7.61
C VAL A 10 -2.10 -4.14 -8.06
N ARG A 11 -2.51 -3.72 -9.25
CA ARG A 11 -2.06 -2.47 -9.84
C ARG A 11 -3.01 -1.34 -9.48
N ILE A 12 -2.48 -0.29 -8.88
CA ILE A 12 -3.14 1.00 -8.70
C ILE A 12 -2.68 1.98 -9.77
N ARG A 13 -3.38 3.11 -9.89
CA ARG A 13 -2.85 4.32 -10.53
C ARG A 13 -2.69 5.41 -9.49
N TYR A 14 -1.49 5.96 -9.38
CA TYR A 14 -1.17 7.08 -8.52
C TYR A 14 -0.44 8.14 -9.34
N ASP A 15 -0.87 9.40 -9.27
CA ASP A 15 -0.35 10.51 -10.09
C ASP A 15 -0.32 10.18 -11.61
N GLY A 16 -1.33 9.45 -12.09
CA GLY A 16 -1.40 9.01 -13.48
C GLY A 16 -0.50 7.82 -13.83
N GLU A 17 0.41 7.38 -12.95
CA GLU A 17 1.34 6.28 -13.20
C GLU A 17 0.89 4.96 -12.57
N PRO A 18 1.19 3.79 -13.19
CA PRO A 18 0.90 2.50 -12.60
C PRO A 18 1.86 2.19 -11.44
N PHE A 19 1.33 1.66 -10.34
CA PHE A 19 2.14 1.18 -9.22
C PHE A 19 1.56 -0.14 -8.69
N ASP A 20 2.42 -1.14 -8.48
CA ASP A 20 2.00 -2.47 -8.04
C ASP A 20 2.20 -2.60 -6.53
N LEU A 21 1.15 -3.04 -5.83
CA LEU A 21 1.13 -3.22 -4.39
C LEU A 21 0.68 -4.62 -4.05
N LEU A 22 1.18 -5.13 -2.94
CA LEU A 22 0.68 -6.36 -2.34
C LEU A 22 -0.73 -6.11 -1.80
N PHE A 23 -1.64 -7.05 -2.00
CA PHE A 23 -2.98 -7.00 -1.42
C PHE A 23 -3.04 -7.93 -0.21
N ASP A 24 -3.24 -7.36 0.98
CA ASP A 24 -3.21 -8.09 2.25
C ASP A 24 -4.43 -7.76 3.09
N SER A 25 -5.46 -8.60 2.99
CA SER A 25 -6.61 -8.48 3.89
C SER A 25 -6.27 -8.78 5.35
N GLY A 26 -5.08 -9.31 5.67
CA GLY A 26 -4.60 -9.45 7.04
C GLY A 26 -3.98 -8.19 7.61
N ASN A 27 -3.61 -7.21 6.76
CA ASN A 27 -3.09 -5.93 7.20
C ASN A 27 -4.25 -5.00 7.56
N VAL A 28 -4.25 -4.44 8.77
CA VAL A 28 -5.34 -3.56 9.22
C VAL A 28 -5.26 -2.19 8.53
N LYS A 29 -4.04 -1.69 8.32
CA LYS A 29 -3.77 -0.35 7.80
C LYS A 29 -2.79 -0.43 6.64
N THR A 30 -3.12 0.21 5.54
CA THR A 30 -2.27 0.27 4.35
C THR A 30 -0.98 1.00 4.67
N ASP A 31 0.12 0.45 4.17
CA ASP A 31 1.46 1.02 4.32
C ASP A 31 2.24 0.94 3.01
N LEU A 32 3.19 1.85 2.84
CA LEU A 32 4.00 2.01 1.66
C LEU A 32 5.48 1.80 2.01
N GLY A 33 6.24 1.27 1.06
CA GLY A 33 7.66 1.02 1.26
C GLY A 33 8.57 1.95 0.48
N THR A 34 9.86 1.65 0.52
CA THR A 34 10.92 2.45 -0.11
C THR A 34 10.76 2.58 -1.62
N ASP A 35 10.13 1.61 -2.30
CA ASP A 35 9.89 1.75 -3.74
C ASP A 35 8.89 2.87 -4.06
N PHE A 36 7.92 3.11 -3.18
CA PHE A 36 6.97 4.21 -3.34
C PHE A 36 7.70 5.55 -3.22
N ALA A 37 8.49 5.73 -2.17
CA ALA A 37 9.29 6.94 -1.97
C ALA A 37 10.27 7.20 -3.14
N ARG A 38 10.86 6.15 -3.69
CA ARG A 38 11.75 6.24 -4.87
C ARG A 38 11.00 6.58 -6.16
N SER A 39 9.80 6.03 -6.35
CA SER A 39 9.00 6.25 -7.57
C SER A 39 8.31 7.61 -7.55
N PHE A 40 7.92 8.08 -6.37
CA PHE A 40 7.17 9.31 -6.16
C PHE A 40 7.84 10.20 -5.10
N PRO A 41 9.08 10.66 -5.32
CA PRO A 41 9.83 11.41 -4.32
C PRO A 41 9.15 12.72 -3.92
N LYS A 42 8.36 13.31 -4.83
CA LYS A 42 7.57 14.51 -4.55
C LYS A 42 6.43 14.28 -3.54
N ALA A 43 5.90 13.07 -3.45
CA ALA A 43 4.80 12.75 -2.54
C ALA A 43 5.26 12.78 -1.07
N VAL A 44 6.53 12.48 -0.83
CA VAL A 44 7.13 12.43 0.51
C VAL A 44 7.98 13.65 0.84
N ALA A 45 8.28 14.50 -0.15
CA ALA A 45 9.17 15.64 0.02
C ALA A 45 8.62 16.66 1.04
N GLY A 46 9.44 16.99 2.04
CA GLY A 46 9.12 18.00 3.04
C GLY A 46 8.20 17.51 4.17
N LEU A 47 7.82 16.23 4.17
CA LEU A 47 7.12 15.63 5.31
C LEU A 47 8.10 15.35 6.46
N PRO A 48 7.67 15.53 7.72
CA PRO A 48 8.52 15.25 8.87
C PRO A 48 8.74 13.74 9.03
N GLU A 49 9.98 13.35 9.31
CA GLU A 49 10.30 12.00 9.76
C GLU A 49 9.60 11.70 11.09
N CYS A 50 9.07 10.49 11.21
CA CYS A 50 8.46 9.95 12.42
C CYS A 50 8.94 8.52 12.68
N HIS A 51 8.67 8.05 13.90
CA HIS A 51 8.86 6.65 14.27
C HIS A 51 7.50 5.98 14.40
N VAL A 52 7.34 4.85 13.73
CA VAL A 52 6.12 4.05 13.74
C VAL A 52 6.40 2.64 14.22
N GLN A 53 5.49 2.11 15.03
CA GLN A 53 5.54 0.72 15.47
C GLN A 53 4.74 -0.15 14.51
N ARG A 54 5.43 -1.10 13.88
CA ARG A 54 4.82 -2.10 13.03
C ARG A 54 4.76 -3.42 13.78
N GLY A 55 3.55 -3.87 14.10
CA GLY A 55 3.29 -5.20 14.65
C GLY A 55 2.97 -6.21 13.55
N GLY A 56 3.28 -7.47 13.79
CA GLY A 56 2.88 -8.57 12.91
C GLY A 56 3.25 -9.94 13.47
N PHE A 57 3.11 -10.98 12.65
CA PHE A 57 3.44 -12.36 13.03
C PHE A 57 4.90 -12.52 13.52
N GLY A 58 5.81 -11.66 13.07
CA GLY A 58 7.22 -11.64 13.48
C GLY A 58 7.55 -10.81 14.73
N GLY A 59 6.56 -10.21 15.40
CA GLY A 59 6.75 -9.32 16.55
C GLY A 59 6.54 -7.84 16.21
N MET A 60 7.00 -6.96 17.10
CA MET A 60 6.99 -5.51 16.88
C MET A 60 8.35 -5.01 16.46
N VAL A 61 8.36 -4.07 15.50
CA VAL A 61 9.56 -3.39 15.03
C VAL A 61 9.29 -1.89 15.01
N ASP A 62 10.22 -1.10 15.56
CA ASP A 62 10.25 0.34 15.39
C ASP A 62 10.90 0.68 14.05
N LEU A 63 10.19 1.44 13.21
CA LEU A 63 10.64 1.84 11.89
C LEU A 63 10.63 3.37 11.76
N LYS A 64 11.58 3.89 10.99
CA LYS A 64 11.49 5.27 10.50
C LYS A 64 10.51 5.34 9.34
N ALA A 65 9.72 6.38 9.31
CA ALA A 65 8.73 6.61 8.27
C ALA A 65 8.50 8.11 8.06
N VAL A 66 7.79 8.41 6.99
CA VAL A 66 7.01 9.65 6.87
C VAL A 66 5.54 9.28 6.71
N THR A 67 4.63 10.14 7.15
CA THR A 67 3.20 9.87 7.08
C THR A 67 2.55 10.79 6.05
N LEU A 68 1.92 10.20 5.03
CA LEU A 68 1.08 10.93 4.09
C LEU A 68 -0.26 11.24 4.79
N PRO A 69 -0.63 12.53 5.00
CA PRO A 69 -1.89 12.87 5.65
C PRO A 69 -3.10 12.46 4.81
N GLU A 70 -2.96 12.51 3.49
CA GLU A 70 -3.95 12.04 2.54
C GLU A 70 -3.24 11.38 1.35
N TRP A 71 -3.66 10.18 0.99
CA TRP A 71 -3.14 9.45 -0.15
C TRP A 71 -4.29 8.95 -1.02
N THR A 72 -4.43 9.57 -2.19
CA THR A 72 -5.51 9.28 -3.15
C THR A 72 -4.97 8.56 -4.38
N PHE A 73 -5.54 7.42 -4.71
CA PHE A 73 -5.17 6.59 -5.86
C PHE A 73 -6.40 5.94 -6.50
N THR A 74 -6.24 5.37 -7.69
CA THR A 74 -7.30 4.60 -8.35
C THR A 74 -7.01 3.10 -8.28
N LEU A 75 -7.98 2.32 -7.81
CA LEU A 75 -7.96 0.86 -7.80
C LEU A 75 -9.26 0.32 -8.39
N ALA A 76 -9.17 -0.59 -9.35
CA ALA A 76 -10.32 -1.17 -10.05
C ALA A 76 -11.34 -0.12 -10.57
N GLY A 77 -10.82 1.02 -11.06
CA GLY A 77 -11.64 2.12 -11.59
C GLY A 77 -12.31 3.00 -10.52
N VAL A 78 -12.05 2.75 -9.23
CA VAL A 78 -12.57 3.53 -8.10
C VAL A 78 -11.46 4.39 -7.51
N SER A 79 -11.75 5.67 -7.26
CA SER A 79 -10.88 6.55 -6.48
C SER A 79 -10.99 6.18 -5.00
N VAL A 80 -9.86 5.82 -4.40
CA VAL A 80 -9.68 5.49 -2.99
C VAL A 80 -8.83 6.59 -2.37
N THR A 81 -9.26 7.08 -1.21
CA THR A 81 -8.52 8.05 -0.40
C THR A 81 -8.31 7.44 0.97
N LEU A 82 -7.03 7.29 1.35
CA LEU A 82 -6.62 6.83 2.67
C LEU A 82 -5.99 7.99 3.43
N HIS A 83 -6.07 7.93 4.75
CA HIS A 83 -5.53 8.95 5.65
C HIS A 83 -4.42 8.36 6.50
N ASP A 84 -3.47 9.21 6.87
CA ASP A 84 -2.33 8.86 7.71
C ASP A 84 -1.57 7.61 7.21
N THR A 85 -1.30 7.53 5.90
CA THR A 85 -0.62 6.36 5.31
C THR A 85 0.89 6.46 5.52
N ASP A 86 1.46 5.47 6.20
CA ASP A 86 2.88 5.48 6.54
C ASP A 86 3.72 4.99 5.34
N VAL A 87 4.79 5.71 5.03
CA VAL A 87 5.79 5.35 4.02
C VAL A 87 7.08 5.04 4.74
N TYR A 88 7.46 3.77 4.77
CA TYR A 88 8.65 3.33 5.51
C TYR A 88 9.94 3.72 4.80
N GLU A 89 10.86 4.29 5.57
CA GLU A 89 12.24 4.51 5.17
C GLU A 89 13.07 3.34 5.68
N THR A 90 13.80 2.67 4.78
CA THR A 90 14.44 1.40 5.13
C THR A 90 15.95 1.50 5.16
N ASP A 91 16.54 1.14 6.29
CA ASP A 91 17.91 0.65 6.37
C ASP A 91 17.98 -0.77 5.79
N GLN A 92 18.27 -0.83 4.48
CA GLN A 92 18.84 -1.95 3.70
C GLN A 92 18.06 -3.29 3.57
N THR A 93 17.23 -3.73 4.51
CA THR A 93 16.59 -5.08 4.49
C THR A 93 15.22 -5.14 3.78
N LEU A 94 14.55 -3.99 3.59
CA LEU A 94 13.25 -3.85 2.93
C LEU A 94 13.36 -3.10 1.59
N SER A 95 14.54 -3.09 0.98
CA SER A 95 14.92 -2.26 -0.17
C SER A 95 14.09 -2.46 -1.47
N PHE A 96 13.20 -3.44 -1.48
CA PHE A 96 12.29 -3.76 -2.60
C PHE A 96 10.83 -3.94 -2.15
N TYR A 97 10.47 -3.39 -0.99
CA TYR A 97 9.10 -3.39 -0.52
C TYR A 97 8.36 -2.20 -1.14
N SER A 98 7.31 -2.50 -1.91
CA SER A 98 6.50 -1.46 -2.54
C SER A 98 5.37 -0.96 -1.64
N GLY A 99 4.90 -1.79 -0.71
CA GLY A 99 3.78 -1.51 0.17
C GLY A 99 2.74 -2.63 0.16
N SER A 100 1.74 -2.48 1.02
CA SER A 100 0.64 -3.43 1.21
C SER A 100 -0.68 -2.69 1.38
N LEU A 101 -1.68 -3.03 0.56
CA LEU A 101 -3.05 -2.56 0.68
C LEU A 101 -3.78 -3.41 1.72
N GLY A 102 -4.15 -2.77 2.82
CA GLY A 102 -4.84 -3.38 3.95
C GLY A 102 -6.36 -3.34 3.87
N CYS A 103 -7.01 -3.71 4.97
CA CYS A 103 -8.45 -3.69 5.15
C CYS A 103 -9.05 -2.28 5.01
N ASP A 104 -8.33 -1.24 5.42
CA ASP A 104 -8.73 0.15 5.24
C ASP A 104 -8.99 0.50 3.76
N CYS A 105 -8.23 -0.06 2.83
CA CYS A 105 -8.50 0.06 1.40
C CYS A 105 -9.80 -0.65 0.97
N ILE A 106 -10.14 -1.78 1.59
CA ILE A 106 -11.35 -2.57 1.27
C ILE A 106 -12.61 -1.76 1.63
N LEU A 107 -12.55 -0.97 2.70
CA LEU A 107 -13.67 -0.15 3.17
C LEU A 107 -14.09 0.95 2.18
N ALA A 108 -13.24 1.28 1.20
CA ALA A 108 -13.60 2.21 0.12
C ALA A 108 -14.59 1.64 -0.91
N PHE A 109 -14.93 0.35 -0.80
CA PHE A 109 -15.81 -0.36 -1.73
C PHE A 109 -17.04 -0.89 -1.00
N ARG A 110 -18.21 -0.83 -1.64
CA ARG A 110 -19.40 -1.57 -1.20
C ARG A 110 -19.19 -3.07 -1.34
N ARG A 111 -18.45 -3.47 -2.37
CA ARG A 111 -18.02 -4.85 -2.59
C ARG A 111 -16.68 -4.87 -3.32
N LEU A 112 -15.73 -5.64 -2.78
CA LEU A 112 -14.48 -5.94 -3.44
C LEU A 112 -14.41 -7.44 -3.72
N THR A 113 -14.17 -7.82 -4.97
CA THR A 113 -14.00 -9.22 -5.39
C THR A 113 -12.55 -9.45 -5.78
N LEU A 114 -11.90 -10.37 -5.07
CA LEU A 114 -10.60 -10.90 -5.44
C LEU A 114 -10.79 -12.30 -6.03
N ASN A 115 -10.39 -12.52 -7.28
CA ASN A 115 -10.57 -13.79 -7.96
C ASN A 115 -9.22 -14.37 -8.38
N TYR A 116 -8.78 -15.39 -7.65
CA TYR A 116 -7.51 -16.09 -7.91
C TYR A 116 -7.56 -16.99 -9.15
N ALA A 117 -8.71 -17.58 -9.48
CA ALA A 117 -8.81 -18.44 -10.66
C ALA A 117 -8.68 -17.64 -11.98
N HIS A 118 -9.23 -16.43 -12.00
CA HIS A 118 -9.27 -15.55 -13.18
C HIS A 118 -8.35 -14.33 -13.07
N MET A 119 -7.51 -14.26 -12.04
CA MET A 119 -6.47 -13.23 -11.84
C MET A 119 -6.96 -11.78 -11.92
N TYR A 120 -8.11 -11.48 -11.31
CA TYR A 120 -8.65 -10.12 -11.27
C TYR A 120 -9.02 -9.64 -9.85
N LEU A 121 -8.99 -8.32 -9.71
CA LEU A 121 -9.60 -7.59 -8.60
C LEU A 121 -10.67 -6.65 -9.19
N ARG A 122 -11.87 -6.66 -8.63
CA ARG A 122 -13.00 -5.81 -9.07
C ARG A 122 -13.66 -5.13 -7.88
N GLY A 123 -13.81 -3.82 -7.94
CA GLY A 123 -14.52 -3.01 -6.96
C GLY A 123 -15.91 -2.58 -7.46
N GLU A 124 -16.87 -2.52 -6.56
CA GLU A 124 -18.20 -1.93 -6.76
C GLU A 124 -18.41 -0.86 -5.68
N ARG A 125 -18.90 0.32 -6.08
CA ARG A 125 -19.42 1.34 -5.16
C ARG A 125 -20.88 1.07 -4.79
#